data_AF-A0A6G1C300-F1
#
_entry.id   AF-A0A6G1C300-F1
#
_cell.length_a   1.000
_cell.length_b   1.000
_cell.length_c   1.000
_cell.angle_alpha   90.00
_cell.angle_beta   90.00
_cell.angle_gamma   90.00
#
_symmetry.space_group_name_H-M   'P 1'
#
loop_
_entity.id
_entity.type
_entity.pdbx_description
1 polymer ?
#
loop_
_entity_poly.entity_id
_entity_poly.type
_entity_poly.pdbx_seq_one_letter_code
_entity_poly.pdbx_strand_id
1 'polypeptide(L)'
;MSVVIPRNTAIPTKKVKDFTTLYDNQTIVNIPVYEGESASTKDNNLLGKFRLSGILPAPVGVPHFDVTFDIDANGVLNVSAEDKGTGRTNSITITNHSDRLTKEEVEPSWITSGNVVILESSFFYIC
;
A
#
# COMPACT_ATOMS: atom_id res chain seq x y z
N MET A 1 4.93 -5.28 -10.08
CA MET A 1 4.33 -4.00 -9.69
C MET A 1 2.85 -4.05 -10.01
N SER A 2 1.98 -3.78 -9.03
CA SER A 2 0.53 -3.80 -9.24
C SER A 2 -0.04 -2.41 -9.02
N VAL A 3 -0.76 -1.89 -10.01
CA VAL A 3 -1.55 -0.65 -9.89
C VAL A 3 -2.88 -1.02 -9.25
N VAL A 4 -3.16 -0.48 -8.06
CA VAL A 4 -4.42 -0.77 -7.36
C VAL A 4 -5.46 0.31 -7.61
N ILE A 5 -5.03 1.57 -7.64
CA ILE A 5 -5.92 2.69 -7.94
C ILE A 5 -5.33 3.46 -9.12
N PRO A 6 -5.96 3.40 -10.31
CA PRO A 6 -5.51 4.16 -11.46
C PRO A 6 -5.80 5.65 -11.30
N ARG A 7 -5.07 6.47 -12.06
CA ARG A 7 -5.25 7.92 -12.13
C ARG A 7 -6.66 8.27 -12.58
N ASN A 8 -7.15 9.42 -12.13
CA ASN A 8 -8.53 9.89 -12.36
C ASN A 8 -9.62 8.99 -11.79
N THR A 9 -9.33 8.15 -10.79
CA THR A 9 -10.39 7.44 -10.06
C THR A 9 -11.21 8.45 -9.25
N ALA A 10 -12.54 8.35 -9.33
CA ALA A 10 -13.43 9.18 -8.52
C ALA A 10 -13.22 8.87 -7.03
N ILE A 11 -12.85 9.89 -6.26
CA ILE A 11 -12.83 9.82 -4.79
C ILE A 11 -14.24 10.15 -4.25
N PRO A 12 -14.71 9.50 -3.18
CA PRO A 12 -14.04 8.46 -2.40
C PRO A 12 -14.04 7.09 -3.10
N THR A 13 -12.95 6.34 -2.98
CA THR A 13 -12.82 5.00 -3.58
C THR A 13 -12.19 4.02 -2.62
N LYS A 14 -12.67 2.78 -2.66
CA LYS A 14 -12.14 1.66 -1.90
C LYS A 14 -11.79 0.51 -2.83
N LYS A 15 -10.56 0.01 -2.73
CA LYS A 15 -10.06 -1.13 -3.48
C LYS A 15 -9.42 -2.14 -2.55
N VAL A 16 -9.73 -3.41 -2.76
CA VAL A 16 -9.13 -4.52 -2.01
C VAL A 16 -8.32 -5.35 -2.98
N LYS A 17 -7.12 -5.72 -2.58
CA LYS A 17 -6.23 -6.56 -3.36
C LYS A 17 -5.66 -7.67 -2.47
N ASP A 18 -5.71 -8.88 -2.99
CA ASP A 18 -5.15 -10.08 -2.38
C ASP A 18 -3.64 -10.14 -2.62
N PHE A 19 -2.89 -10.44 -1.58
CA PHE A 19 -1.45 -10.62 -1.59
C PHE A 19 -1.09 -11.93 -0.87
N THR A 20 0.10 -12.46 -1.16
CA THR A 20 0.61 -13.69 -0.55
C THR A 20 2.07 -13.55 -0.13
N THR A 21 2.54 -14.42 0.76
CA THR A 21 3.97 -14.50 1.08
C THR A 21 4.77 -14.93 -0.14
N LEU A 22 6.01 -14.44 -0.21
CA LEU A 22 6.96 -14.73 -1.29
C LEU A 22 8.08 -15.68 -0.85
N TYR A 23 8.30 -15.80 0.46
CA TYR A 23 9.30 -16.69 1.04
C TYR A 23 8.64 -17.69 1.98
N ASP A 24 9.22 -18.89 2.03
CA ASP A 24 8.83 -19.90 3.00
C ASP A 24 9.11 -19.40 4.43
N ASN A 25 8.18 -19.68 5.35
CA ASN A 25 8.27 -19.28 6.75
C ASN A 25 8.41 -17.77 6.96
N GLN A 26 7.87 -16.97 6.04
CA GLN A 26 7.86 -15.52 6.17
C GLN A 26 6.90 -15.08 7.29
N THR A 27 7.47 -14.62 8.41
CA THR A 27 6.71 -14.16 9.59
C THR A 27 6.40 -12.67 9.57
N ILE A 28 7.10 -11.93 8.70
CA ILE A 28 7.00 -10.48 8.53
C ILE A 28 6.88 -10.15 7.05
N VAL A 29 5.86 -9.40 6.68
CA VAL A 29 5.67 -8.85 5.33
C VAL A 29 5.81 -7.35 5.40
N ASN A 30 6.67 -6.78 4.55
CA ASN A 30 6.81 -5.35 4.38
C ASN A 30 6.05 -4.93 3.13
N ILE A 31 5.13 -3.98 3.28
CA ILE A 31 4.26 -3.48 2.23
C ILE A 31 4.61 -2.01 2.02
N PRO A 32 5.47 -1.70 1.03
CA PRO A 32 5.75 -0.33 0.66
C PRO A 32 4.69 0.17 -0.34
N VAL A 33 4.14 1.35 -0.05
CA VAL A 33 3.09 2.02 -0.82
C VAL A 33 3.73 3.19 -1.55
N TYR A 34 3.53 3.23 -2.86
CA TYR A 34 4.08 4.25 -3.73
C TYR A 34 2.96 4.98 -4.47
N GLU A 35 3.28 6.18 -4.91
CA GLU A 35 2.46 7.00 -5.80
C GLU A 35 3.28 7.34 -7.05
N GLY A 36 2.72 7.10 -8.24
CA GLY A 36 3.34 7.49 -9.49
C GLY A 36 2.80 6.72 -10.70
N GLU A 37 3.12 7.21 -11.89
CA GLU A 37 2.67 6.61 -13.16
C GLU A 37 3.73 5.69 -13.79
N SER A 38 4.97 5.71 -13.29
CA SER A 38 6.07 4.95 -13.88
C SER A 38 5.97 3.47 -13.53
N ALA A 39 6.29 2.60 -14.50
CA ALA A 39 6.45 1.17 -14.26
C ALA A 39 7.68 0.83 -13.39
N SER A 40 8.55 1.82 -13.17
CA SER A 40 9.76 1.70 -12.36
C SER A 40 9.60 2.40 -11.02
N THR A 41 10.03 1.73 -9.97
CA THR A 41 9.99 2.23 -8.58
C THR A 41 10.92 3.39 -8.31
N LYS A 42 11.90 3.59 -9.19
CA LYS A 42 12.88 4.67 -9.07
C LYS A 42 12.27 6.04 -9.34
N ASP A 43 11.22 6.09 -10.15
CA ASP A 43 10.56 7.33 -10.57
C ASP A 43 9.25 7.58 -9.80
N ASN A 44 8.87 6.66 -8.91
CA ASN A 44 7.66 6.76 -8.10
C ASN A 44 8.00 7.29 -6.70
N ASN A 45 7.07 8.05 -6.13
CA ASN A 45 7.20 8.60 -4.79
C ASN A 45 6.83 7.54 -3.74
N LEU A 46 7.69 7.30 -2.75
CA LEU A 46 7.36 6.42 -1.63
C LEU A 46 6.50 7.20 -0.64
N LEU A 47 5.20 6.88 -0.61
CA LEU A 47 4.28 7.49 0.34
C LEU A 47 4.49 6.98 1.76
N GLY A 48 4.77 5.68 1.89
CA GLY A 48 4.94 5.05 3.18
C GLY A 48 5.24 3.57 3.07
N LYS A 49 5.66 2.98 4.17
CA LYS A 49 5.85 1.54 4.28
C LYS A 49 5.28 1.06 5.59
N PHE A 50 4.60 -0.06 5.56
CA PHE A 50 4.13 -0.70 6.79
C PHE A 50 4.53 -2.16 6.80
N ARG A 51 4.58 -2.71 8.02
CA ARG A 51 4.99 -4.10 8.24
C ARG A 51 3.86 -4.84 8.92
N LEU A 52 3.48 -5.99 8.38
CA LEU A 52 2.59 -6.93 9.02
C LEU A 52 3.45 -8.03 9.63
N SER A 53 3.46 -8.10 10.96
CA SER A 53 4.22 -9.10 11.71
C SER A 53 3.28 -10.13 12.33
N GLY A 54 3.79 -11.34 12.51
CA GLY A 54 3.02 -12.40 13.17
C GLY A 54 2.24 -13.28 12.20
N ILE A 55 2.71 -13.38 10.97
CA ILE A 55 2.20 -14.38 10.03
C ILE A 55 2.72 -15.73 10.49
N LEU A 56 1.87 -16.76 10.47
CA LEU A 56 2.29 -18.12 10.81
C LEU A 56 3.35 -18.59 9.80
N PRO A 57 4.42 -19.25 10.28
CA PRO A 57 5.42 -19.82 9.38
C PRO A 57 4.75 -20.92 8.54
N ALA A 58 4.53 -20.60 7.26
CA ALA A 58 3.92 -21.49 6.29
C ALA A 58 4.71 -21.44 4.97
N PRO A 59 4.52 -22.43 4.10
CA PRO A 59 5.10 -22.41 2.76
C PRO A 59 4.66 -21.16 1.97
N VAL A 60 5.49 -20.75 1.03
CA VAL A 60 5.17 -19.70 0.07
C VAL A 60 3.82 -19.96 -0.60
N GLY A 61 3.01 -18.90 -0.79
CA GLY A 61 1.73 -19.02 -1.49
C GLY A 61 0.54 -19.46 -0.63
N VAL A 62 0.75 -19.88 0.63
CA VAL A 62 -0.34 -20.38 1.50
C VAL A 62 -0.98 -19.28 2.36
N PRO A 63 -0.22 -18.40 3.04
CA PRO A 63 -0.81 -17.27 3.74
C PRO A 63 -1.29 -16.21 2.75
N HIS A 64 -2.58 -15.91 2.82
CA HIS A 64 -3.21 -14.85 2.03
C HIS A 64 -3.59 -13.68 2.94
N PHE A 65 -3.25 -12.48 2.51
CA PHE A 65 -3.64 -11.26 3.20
C PHE A 65 -4.30 -10.30 2.22
N ASP A 66 -5.41 -9.70 2.67
CA ASP A 66 -6.15 -8.72 1.91
C ASP A 66 -5.65 -7.33 2.30
N VAL A 67 -5.16 -6.58 1.32
CA VAL A 67 -4.77 -5.19 1.51
C VAL A 67 -5.84 -4.30 0.91
N THR A 68 -6.46 -3.50 1.76
CA THR A 68 -7.49 -2.53 1.42
C THR A 68 -6.88 -1.14 1.32
N PHE A 69 -7.17 -0.46 0.22
CA PHE A 69 -6.81 0.92 -0.07
C PHE A 69 -8.09 1.72 -0.09
N ASP A 70 -8.21 2.65 0.84
CA ASP A 70 -9.38 3.48 1.01
C ASP A 70 -8.94 4.94 0.90
N ILE A 71 -9.48 5.64 -0.10
CA ILE A 71 -9.21 7.06 -0.33
C ILE A 71 -10.47 7.82 0.03
N ASP A 72 -10.36 8.67 1.03
CA ASP A 72 -11.43 9.54 1.50
C ASP A 72 -11.67 10.72 0.54
N ALA A 73 -12.79 11.42 0.72
CA ALA A 73 -13.08 12.66 -0.02
C ALA A 73 -12.02 13.78 0.20
N ASN A 74 -11.29 13.71 1.31
CA ASN A 74 -10.17 14.60 1.61
C ASN A 74 -8.86 14.17 0.90
N GLY A 75 -8.87 13.02 0.22
CA GLY A 75 -7.69 12.42 -0.38
C GLY A 75 -6.77 11.69 0.63
N VAL A 76 -7.18 11.54 1.88
CA VAL A 76 -6.43 10.73 2.84
C VAL A 76 -6.45 9.28 2.38
N LEU A 77 -5.27 8.67 2.21
CA LEU A 77 -5.11 7.27 1.82
C LEU A 77 -4.94 6.42 3.07
N ASN A 78 -5.94 5.60 3.37
CA ASN A 78 -5.89 4.58 4.40
C ASN A 78 -5.53 3.25 3.74
N VAL A 79 -4.44 2.64 4.20
CA VAL A 79 -4.02 1.32 3.76
C VAL A 79 -4.10 0.37 4.93
N SER A 80 -4.95 -0.64 4.85
CA SER A 80 -5.05 -1.70 5.85
C SER A 80 -4.73 -3.05 5.23
N ALA A 81 -3.99 -3.89 5.96
CA ALA A 81 -3.77 -5.28 5.59
C ALA A 81 -4.34 -6.19 6.68
N GLU A 82 -5.04 -7.23 6.25
CA GLU A 82 -5.60 -8.26 7.11
C GLU A 82 -5.13 -9.63 6.64
N ASP A 83 -4.51 -10.40 7.53
CA ASP A 83 -4.19 -11.80 7.27
C ASP A 83 -5.42 -12.69 7.52
N LYS A 84 -5.89 -13.40 6.48
CA LYS A 84 -7.05 -14.30 6.56
C LYS A 84 -6.82 -15.53 7.43
N GLY A 85 -5.57 -15.94 7.62
CA GLY A 85 -5.23 -17.11 8.42
C GLY A 85 -5.21 -16.81 9.91
N THR A 86 -4.60 -15.68 10.30
CA THR A 86 -4.38 -15.33 11.71
C THR A 86 -5.34 -14.27 12.26
N GLY A 87 -6.10 -13.58 11.39
CA GLY A 87 -6.96 -12.45 11.78
C GLY A 87 -6.17 -11.21 12.23
N ARG A 88 -4.85 -11.18 11.98
CA ARG A 88 -4.01 -10.03 12.32
C ARG A 88 -4.20 -8.93 11.29
N THR A 89 -4.51 -7.74 11.79
CA THR A 89 -4.67 -6.54 10.98
C THR A 89 -3.59 -5.53 11.31
N ASN A 90 -3.08 -4.84 10.30
CA ASN A 90 -2.30 -3.62 10.52
C ASN A 90 -2.70 -2.56 9.48
N SER A 91 -2.73 -1.30 9.88
CA SER A 91 -3.14 -0.20 9.01
C SER A 91 -2.24 1.01 9.18
N ILE A 92 -2.05 1.73 8.09
CA ILE A 92 -1.41 3.04 8.09
C ILE A 92 -2.31 4.05 7.39
N THR A 93 -2.35 5.25 7.96
CA THR A 93 -3.00 6.40 7.35
C THR A 93 -1.91 7.27 6.77
N ILE A 94 -1.87 7.37 5.46
CA ILE A 94 -0.93 8.20 4.72
C ILE A 94 -1.66 9.51 4.42
N THR A 95 -1.20 10.55 5.09
CA THR A 95 -1.53 11.93 4.73
C THR A 95 -0.30 12.57 4.12
N ASN A 96 -0.46 13.30 3.02
CA ASN A 96 0.65 13.99 2.33
C ASN A 96 1.24 15.18 3.14
N HIS A 97 0.99 15.21 4.46
CA HIS A 97 1.37 16.30 5.36
C HIS A 97 2.66 16.05 6.16
N SER A 98 3.30 14.89 6.00
CA SER A 98 4.37 14.46 6.91
C SER A 98 5.78 14.81 6.44
N ASP A 99 6.04 16.05 6.01
CA ASP A 99 7.38 16.69 6.11
C ASP A 99 7.44 18.18 5.68
N ARG A 100 6.33 18.93 5.74
CA ARG A 100 6.36 20.40 5.64
C ARG A 100 5.46 21.03 6.70
N LEU A 101 6.02 21.07 7.91
CA LEU A 101 5.82 22.01 9.02
C LEU A 101 4.49 22.79 9.15
N THR A 102 4.00 22.77 10.40
CA THR A 102 3.21 23.79 11.09
C THR A 102 1.78 24.05 10.64
N LYS A 103 0.92 24.02 11.66
CA LYS A 103 -0.46 24.48 11.78
C LYS A 103 -0.91 25.49 10.71
N GLU A 104 -2.17 25.30 10.32
CA GLU A 104 -3.03 26.29 9.65
C GLU A 104 -2.73 26.53 8.16
N GLU A 105 -3.08 25.57 7.32
CA GLU A 105 -3.74 25.83 6.03
C GLU A 105 -4.22 24.50 5.45
N VAL A 106 -5.55 24.27 5.52
CA VAL A 106 -6.19 23.14 4.83
C VAL A 106 -6.41 23.58 3.39
N GLU A 107 -5.35 23.45 2.59
CA GLU A 107 -5.48 23.48 1.13
C GLU A 107 -5.81 22.07 0.64
N PRO A 108 -6.81 21.88 -0.23
CA PRO A 108 -7.12 20.57 -0.81
C PRO A 108 -5.96 20.13 -1.70
N SER A 109 -5.09 19.28 -1.16
CA SER A 109 -3.90 18.78 -1.84
C SER A 109 -4.29 17.76 -2.92
N TRP A 110 -3.86 18.07 -4.14
CA TRP A 110 -4.03 17.40 -5.44
C TRP A 110 -3.52 15.95 -5.49
N ILE A 111 -4.16 15.02 -4.79
CA ILE A 111 -3.87 13.58 -4.90
C ILE A 111 -4.41 12.99 -6.25
N THR A 112 -4.53 13.83 -7.27
CA THR A 112 -5.13 13.51 -8.57
C THR A 112 -4.12 13.32 -9.70
N SER A 113 -2.81 13.41 -9.44
CA SER A 113 -1.81 13.36 -10.53
C SER A 113 -1.08 12.01 -10.69
N GLY A 114 -1.28 11.02 -9.80
CA GLY A 114 -0.54 9.76 -9.82
C GLY A 114 -1.39 8.51 -9.58
N ASN A 115 -0.92 7.34 -10.05
CA ASN A 115 -1.51 6.06 -9.66
C ASN A 115 -1.02 5.66 -8.26
N VAL A 116 -1.87 5.02 -7.45
CA VAL A 116 -1.40 4.33 -6.24
C VAL A 116 -0.93 2.94 -6.62
N VAL A 117 0.34 2.67 -6.35
CA VAL A 117 1.04 1.49 -6.80
C VAL A 117 1.71 0.81 -5.61
N ILE A 118 1.59 -0.51 -5.56
CA ILE A 118 2.23 -1.30 -4.51
C ILE A 118 3.28 -2.16 -5.17
N LEU A 119 4.42 -2.24 -4.50
CA LEU A 119 5.35 -3.30 -4.77
C LEU A 119 4.90 -4.51 -4.00
N GLU A 120 4.19 -5.38 -4.71
CA GLU A 120 4.52 -6.79 -4.64
C GLU A 120 6.05 -6.87 -4.63
N SER A 121 6.62 -7.47 -3.59
CA SER A 121 8.06 -7.62 -3.44
C SER A 121 8.64 -8.60 -4.50
N SER A 122 8.00 -8.69 -5.67
CA SER A 122 8.46 -9.34 -6.90
C SER A 122 9.57 -8.58 -7.61
N PHE A 123 10.04 -7.43 -7.10
CA PHE A 123 11.27 -6.81 -7.60
C PHE A 123 12.49 -7.61 -7.11
N PHE A 124 12.64 -8.82 -7.61
CA PHE A 124 13.92 -9.42 -8.01
C PHE A 124 13.75 -10.78 -8.74
N TYR A 125 12.76 -10.96 -9.62
CA TYR A 125 12.82 -12.06 -10.60
C TYR A 125 12.19 -11.64 -11.94
N ILE A 126 12.95 -10.87 -12.72
CA ILE A 126 13.07 -11.09 -14.16
C ILE A 126 14.48 -11.66 -14.32
N CYS A 127 14.57 -12.96 -14.57
CA CYS A 127 15.73 -13.55 -15.23
C CYS A 127 15.56 -13.28 -16.73
#